data_AF-A0A941ZEW6-F1
#
_entry.id   AF-A0A941ZEW6-F1
#
_cell.length_a   1.000
_cell.length_b   1.000
_cell.length_c   1.000
_cell.angle_alpha   90.00
_cell.angle_beta   90.00
_cell.angle_gamma   90.00
#
_symmetry.space_group_name_H-M   'P 1'
#
loop_
_entity.id
_entity.type
_entity.pdbx_description
1 polymer ?
#
loop_
_entity_poly.entity_id
_entity_poly.type
_entity_poly.pdbx_seq_one_letter_code
_entity_poly.pdbx_strand_id
1 'polypeptide(L)'
;NTAQYGDLTRGPRIITDETKKEMRTILNEIQSGQFAKEWILECRANKPVFNALTRKGEEHPVEEVGAKLRAMMPWLKKGKLVDKSKA
;
A
#
# COMPACT_ATOMS: atom_id res chain seq x y z
N ASN A 1 0.80 -23.93 -16.39
CA ASN A 1 -0.45 -23.74 -17.18
C ASN A 1 -1.64 -23.32 -16.32
N THR A 2 -1.92 -23.95 -15.17
CA THR A 2 -3.09 -23.62 -14.32
C THR A 2 -3.13 -22.17 -13.83
N ALA A 3 -2.04 -21.65 -13.28
CA ALA A 3 -1.98 -20.26 -12.82
C ALA A 3 -2.11 -19.25 -13.97
N GLN A 4 -1.53 -19.55 -15.13
CA GLN A 4 -1.63 -18.70 -16.33
C GLN A 4 -3.07 -18.63 -16.87
N TYR A 5 -3.75 -19.78 -16.94
CA TYR A 5 -5.17 -19.78 -17.30
C TYR A 5 -6.00 -19.01 -16.27
N GLY A 6 -5.68 -19.15 -14.98
CA GLY A 6 -6.24 -18.37 -13.89
C GLY A 6 -6.07 -16.87 -14.09
N ASP A 7 -4.84 -16.42 -14.32
CA ASP A 7 -4.49 -15.01 -14.55
C ASP A 7 -5.29 -14.39 -15.71
N LEU A 8 -5.25 -15.03 -16.88
CA LEU A 8 -5.91 -14.53 -18.10
C LEU A 8 -7.44 -14.40 -17.96
N THR A 9 -8.06 -15.17 -17.08
CA THR A 9 -9.53 -15.23 -16.96
C THR A 9 -10.06 -14.60 -15.67
N ARG A 10 -9.26 -14.56 -14.60
CA ARG A 10 -9.66 -14.01 -13.29
C ARG A 10 -9.08 -12.61 -13.07
N GLY A 11 -7.93 -12.29 -13.67
CA GLY A 11 -7.33 -10.94 -13.63
C GLY A 11 -8.31 -9.83 -14.05
N PRO A 12 -8.95 -9.93 -15.24
CA PRO A 12 -9.93 -8.93 -15.70
C PRO A 12 -11.18 -8.79 -14.83
N ARG A 13 -11.47 -9.78 -13.96
CA ARG A 13 -12.60 -9.71 -13.03
C ARG A 13 -12.30 -8.84 -11.81
N ILE A 14 -11.02 -8.67 -11.48
CA ILE A 14 -10.56 -7.83 -10.35
C ILE A 14 -10.16 -6.44 -10.84
N ILE A 15 -9.42 -6.36 -11.94
CA ILE A 15 -9.04 -5.08 -12.56
C ILE A 15 -10.02 -4.78 -13.69
N THR A 16 -11.12 -4.13 -13.33
CA THR A 16 -12.22 -3.81 -14.25
C THR A 16 -12.01 -2.47 -14.95
N ASP A 17 -12.87 -2.13 -15.90
CA ASP A 17 -12.86 -0.80 -16.52
C ASP A 17 -13.19 0.32 -15.52
N GLU A 18 -13.95 0.02 -14.47
CA GLU A 18 -14.18 0.92 -13.34
C GLU A 18 -12.89 1.17 -12.57
N THR A 19 -12.11 0.13 -12.25
CA THR A 19 -10.78 0.28 -11.64
C THR A 19 -9.88 1.19 -12.49
N LYS A 20 -9.87 1.00 -13.80
CA LYS A 20 -9.10 1.85 -14.72
C LYS A 20 -9.63 3.28 -14.79
N LYS A 21 -10.94 3.49 -14.65
CA LYS A 21 -11.53 4.83 -14.58
C LYS A 21 -11.08 5.55 -13.32
N GLU A 22 -11.08 4.86 -12.19
CA GLU A 22 -10.60 5.40 -10.91
C GLU A 22 -9.11 5.77 -10.98
N MET A 23 -8.28 4.90 -11.59
CA MET A 23 -6.87 5.22 -11.84
C MET A 23 -6.67 6.50 -12.66
N ARG A 24 -7.55 6.77 -13.63
CA ARG A 24 -7.51 8.03 -14.41
C ARG A 24 -7.96 9.22 -13.59
N THR A 25 -8.96 9.06 -12.71
CA THR A 25 -9.39 10.11 -11.78
C THR A 25 -8.23 10.50 -10.85
N ILE A 26 -7.59 9.52 -10.22
CA ILE A 26 -6.42 9.72 -9.35
C ILE A 26 -5.30 10.45 -10.11
N LEU A 27 -5.03 10.07 -11.36
CA LEU A 27 -4.04 10.77 -12.18
C LEU A 27 -4.41 12.25 -12.40
N ASN A 28 -5.68 12.55 -12.67
CA ASN A 28 -6.14 13.93 -12.82
C ASN A 28 -6.03 14.73 -11.51
N GLU A 29 -6.30 14.12 -10.36
CA GLU A 29 -6.13 14.74 -9.04
C GLU A 29 -4.66 15.07 -8.73
N ILE A 30 -3.74 14.21 -9.19
CA ILE A 30 -2.30 14.46 -9.10
C ILE A 30 -1.90 15.61 -10.04
N GLN A 31 -2.30 15.55 -11.32
CA GLN A 31 -1.93 16.53 -12.34
C GLN A 31 -2.51 17.92 -12.08
N SER A 32 -3.73 17.99 -11.53
CA SER A 32 -4.36 19.25 -11.14
C SER A 32 -3.75 19.85 -9.85
N GLY A 33 -2.93 19.09 -9.13
CA GLY A 33 -2.33 19.50 -7.85
C GLY A 33 -3.29 19.38 -6.65
N GLN A 34 -4.50 18.84 -6.85
CA GLN A 34 -5.46 18.61 -5.77
C GLN A 34 -4.85 17.72 -4.67
N PHE A 35 -4.28 16.57 -5.05
CA PHE A 35 -3.64 15.65 -4.09
C PHE A 35 -2.51 16.33 -3.31
N ALA A 36 -1.68 17.13 -3.99
CA ALA A 36 -0.58 17.86 -3.35
C ALA A 36 -1.10 18.90 -2.33
N LYS A 37 -2.19 19.60 -2.66
CA LYS A 37 -2.84 20.56 -1.76
C LYS A 37 -3.40 19.87 -0.53
N GLU A 38 -4.11 18.76 -0.70
CA GLU A 38 -4.64 17.94 0.41
C GLU A 38 -3.52 17.49 1.34
N TRP A 39 -2.42 16.97 0.79
CA TRP A 39 -1.27 16.53 1.57
C TRP A 39 -0.59 17.64 2.37
N ILE A 40 -0.41 18.82 1.76
CA ILE A 40 0.18 19.98 2.46
C ILE A 40 -0.71 20.42 3.62
N LEU A 41 -2.04 20.44 3.43
CA LEU A 41 -2.99 20.80 4.49
C LEU A 41 -2.96 19.79 5.64
N GLU A 42 -2.96 18.50 5.31
CA GLU A 42 -2.85 17.41 6.29
C GLU A 42 -1.54 17.53 7.10
N CYS A 43 -0.42 17.83 6.44
CA CYS A 43 0.86 18.05 7.12
C CYS A 43 0.82 19.29 8.04
N ARG A 44 0.20 20.39 7.61
CA ARG A 44 0.01 21.58 8.45
C ARG A 44 -0.88 21.31 9.66
N ALA A 45 -1.82 20.38 9.52
CA ALA A 45 -2.69 19.91 10.60
C ALA A 45 -2.03 18.85 11.50
N ASN A 46 -0.72 18.57 11.34
CA ASN A 46 0.02 17.54 12.07
C ASN A 46 -0.43 16.10 11.79
N LYS A 47 -0.87 15.82 10.55
CA LYS A 47 -1.08 14.47 9.99
C LYS A 47 -2.09 13.56 10.72
N PRO A 48 -3.24 14.03 11.21
CA PRO A 48 -4.17 13.22 11.99
C PRO A 48 -4.75 12.03 11.21
N VAL A 49 -5.18 12.23 9.98
CA VAL A 49 -5.76 11.19 9.12
C VAL A 49 -4.67 10.20 8.71
N PHE A 50 -3.51 10.71 8.30
CA PHE A 50 -2.37 9.86 7.93
C PHE A 50 -1.97 8.93 9.09
N ASN A 51 -1.78 9.46 10.30
CA ASN A 51 -1.41 8.66 11.46
C ASN A 51 -2.48 7.61 11.80
N ALA A 52 -3.76 7.96 11.69
CA ALA A 52 -4.86 7.01 11.92
C ALA A 52 -4.88 5.88 10.88
N LEU A 53 -4.68 6.20 9.60
CA LEU A 53 -4.58 5.21 8.52
C LEU A 53 -3.34 4.31 8.68
N THR A 54 -2.20 4.89 9.05
CA THR A 54 -0.96 4.14 9.34
C THR A 54 -1.18 3.14 10.45
N ARG A 55 -1.72 3.56 11.61
CA ARG A 55 -2.01 2.67 12.73
C ARG A 55 -2.94 1.52 12.31
N LYS A 56 -4.00 1.83 11.56
CA LYS A 56 -4.93 0.80 11.06
C LYS A 56 -4.23 -0.21 10.12
N GLY A 57 -3.27 0.25 9.33
CA GLY A 57 -2.46 -0.63 8.48
C GLY A 57 -1.52 -1.53 9.29
N GLU A 58 -0.90 -0.99 10.33
CA GLU A 58 -0.01 -1.72 11.23
C GLU A 58 -0.73 -2.78 12.07
N GLU A 59 -1.98 -2.50 12.44
CA GLU A 59 -2.86 -3.43 13.17
C GLU A 59 -3.47 -4.52 12.27
N HIS A 60 -3.24 -4.48 10.95
CA HIS A 60 -3.82 -5.48 10.05
C HIS A 60 -3.22 -6.88 10.32
N PRO A 61 -4.03 -7.97 10.41
CA PRO A 61 -3.54 -9.31 10.77
C PRO A 61 -2.39 -9.84 9.90
N VAL A 62 -2.33 -9.39 8.63
CA VAL A 62 -1.25 -9.73 7.71
C VAL A 62 0.12 -9.29 8.22
N GLU A 63 0.20 -8.19 8.98
CA GLU A 63 1.47 -7.69 9.53
C GLU A 63 1.92 -8.53 10.71
N GLU A 64 1.01 -8.93 11.60
CA GLU A 64 1.32 -9.82 12.72
C GLU A 64 1.85 -11.17 12.21
N VAL A 65 1.11 -11.81 11.30
CA VAL A 65 1.50 -13.11 10.73
C VAL A 65 2.76 -12.96 9.89
N GLY A 66 2.84 -11.92 9.06
CA GLY A 66 3.99 -11.63 8.22
C GLY A 66 5.27 -11.41 9.04
N ALA A 67 5.19 -10.71 10.17
CA ALA A 67 6.33 -10.50 11.06
C ALA A 67 6.88 -11.82 11.63
N LYS A 68 5.98 -12.70 12.12
CA LYS A 68 6.36 -14.04 12.63
C LYS A 68 7.04 -14.89 11.55
N LEU A 69 6.44 -14.94 10.35
CA LEU A 69 6.98 -15.69 9.23
C LEU A 69 8.36 -15.15 8.82
N ARG A 70 8.50 -13.84 8.64
CA ARG A 70 9.79 -13.22 8.26
C ARG A 70 10.87 -13.38 9.32
N ALA A 71 10.52 -13.47 10.61
CA ALA A 71 11.48 -13.70 11.69
C ALA A 71 12.13 -15.10 11.61
N MET A 72 11.40 -16.09 11.09
CA MET A 72 11.85 -17.46 10.85
C MET A 72 12.62 -17.64 9.54
N MET A 73 12.90 -16.56 8.80
CA MET A 73 13.64 -16.58 7.53
C MET A 73 15.04 -15.95 7.72
N PRO A 74 16.06 -16.73 8.15
CA PRO A 74 17.38 -16.18 8.48
C PRO A 74 18.04 -15.44 7.32
N TRP A 75 17.75 -15.82 6.07
CA TRP A 75 18.29 -15.18 4.88
C TRP A 75 17.78 -13.74 4.68
N LEU A 76 16.60 -13.40 5.20
CA LEU A 76 16.08 -12.03 5.17
C LEU A 76 16.80 -11.12 6.16
N LYS A 77 17.33 -11.65 7.27
CA LYS A 77 18.07 -10.85 8.26
C LYS A 77 19.41 -10.35 7.70
N LYS A 78 19.99 -11.07 6.74
CA LYS A 78 21.29 -10.73 6.12
C LYS A 78 21.23 -9.49 5.21
N GLY A 79 20.04 -9.09 4.76
CA GLY A 79 19.83 -7.99 3.81
C GLY A 79 18.96 -6.84 4.33
N LYS A 80 18.82 -6.67 5.66
CA LYS A 80 18.02 -5.57 6.22
C LYS A 80 18.64 -4.21 5.85
N LEU A 81 18.01 -3.50 4.92
CA LEU A 81 18.34 -2.11 4.56
C LEU A 81 17.68 -1.06 5.47
N VAL A 82 16.65 -1.45 6.23
CA VAL A 82 15.88 -0.52 7.08
C VAL A 82 15.89 -1.02 8.53
N ASP A 83 16.43 -0.16 9.39
CA ASP A 83 16.45 -0.33 10.84
C ASP A 83 15.15 0.23 11.44
N LYS A 84 14.36 -0.65 12.05
CA LYS A 84 13.08 -0.29 12.68
C LYS A 84 13.23 0.31 14.08
N SER A 85 14.44 0.39 14.64
CA SER A 85 14.67 1.09 15.92
C SER A 85 14.83 2.62 15.76
N LYS A 86 14.75 3.13 14.52
CA LYS A 86 14.92 4.55 14.19
C LYS A 86 13.67 5.20 13.59
N ALA A 87 12.53 4.52 13.64
CA ALA A 87 11.22 5.03 13.22
C ALA A 87 10.39 5.42 14.44
#